data_AF-T1GVS2-F1
#
_entry.id   AF-T1GVS2-F1
#
_cell.length_a   1.000
_cell.length_b   1.000
_cell.length_c   1.000
_cell.angle_alpha   90.00
_cell.angle_beta   90.00
_cell.angle_gamma   90.00
#
_symmetry.space_group_name_H-M   'P 1'
#
loop_
_entity.id
_entity.type
_entity.pdbx_description
1 polymer ?
#
loop_
_entity_poly.entity_id
_entity_poly.type
_entity_poly.pdbx_seq_one_letter_code
_entity_poly.pdbx_strand_id
1 'polypeptide(L)' 'MEQIIANLLVADSDVIQKATNDLQEAFKHPETIPQLCEITVSSKEAQIRQYSAVLLRKRLGKLRNWQMVPPEQQAM' A
#
# COMPACT_ATOMS: atom_id res chain seq x y z
N MET A 1 6.36 -0.07 5.53
CA MET A 1 5.07 0.18 4.86
C MET A 1 4.12 1.01 5.72
N GLU A 2 3.80 0.60 6.94
CA GLU A 2 2.83 1.32 7.80
C GLU A 2 3.21 2.79 8.05
N GLN A 3 4.48 3.06 8.35
CA GLN A 3 4.98 4.45 8.49
C GLN A 3 4.85 5.27 7.21
N ILE A 4 5.00 4.65 6.03
CA ILE A 4 4.81 5.35 4.75
C ILE A 4 3.34 5.78 4.63
N ILE A 5 2.40 4.91 4.98
CA ILE A 5 0.97 5.23 5.00
C ILE A 5 0.67 6.34 6.02
N ALA A 6 1.22 6.23 7.23
CA ALA A 6 1.05 7.27 8.26
C ALA A 6 1.52 8.65 7.76
N ASN A 7 2.68 8.69 7.10
CA ASN A 7 3.23 9.92 6.52
C ASN A 7 2.44 10.45 5.31
N LEU A 8 1.62 9.62 4.64
CA LEU A 8 0.70 10.08 3.58
C LEU A 8 -0.57 10.74 4.13
N LEU A 9 -0.81 10.64 5.44
CA LEU A 9 -2.02 11.10 6.13
C LEU A 9 -1.79 12.36 6.98
N VAL A 10 -0.58 12.91 7.01
CA VAL A 10 -0.27 14.14 7.77
C VAL A 10 -0.57 15.40 6.96
N ALA A 11 -0.62 16.55 7.64
CA ALA A 11 -0.85 17.86 7.00
C ALA A 11 0.48 18.59 6.65
N ASP A 12 1.49 17.85 6.22
CA ASP A 12 2.81 18.37 5.85
C ASP A 12 3.16 17.92 4.42
N SER A 13 3.34 18.90 3.53
CA SER A 13 3.52 18.63 2.09
C SER A 13 4.86 17.98 1.78
N ASP A 14 5.93 18.32 2.51
CA ASP A 14 7.26 17.75 2.29
C ASP A 14 7.29 16.29 2.75
N VAL A 15 6.63 16.01 3.89
CA VAL A 15 6.46 14.65 4.40
C VAL A 15 5.63 13.80 3.44
N ILE A 16 4.50 14.33 2.94
CA ILE A 16 3.66 13.64 1.96
C ILE A 16 4.45 13.35 0.67
N GLN A 17 5.21 14.33 0.17
CA GLN A 17 5.98 14.17 -1.07
C GLN A 17 7.04 13.09 -0.92
N LYS A 18 7.78 13.07 0.20
CA LYS A 18 8.75 12.02 0.50
C LYS A 18 8.08 10.65 0.61
N ALA A 19 6.98 10.55 1.37
CA ALA A 19 6.26 9.29 1.54
C ALA A 19 5.66 8.77 0.22
N THR A 20 5.26 9.67 -0.67
CA THR A 20 4.79 9.32 -2.02
C THR A 20 5.91 8.70 -2.84
N ASN A 21 7.12 9.25 -2.79
CA ASN A 21 8.29 8.69 -3.47
C ASN A 21 8.66 7.32 -2.87
N ASP A 22 8.69 7.21 -1.54
CA ASP A 22 8.96 5.96 -0.82
C ASP A 22 7.92 4.87 -1.20
N LEU A 23 6.65 5.24 -1.33
CA LEU A 23 5.58 4.34 -1.77
C LEU A 23 5.76 3.89 -3.22
N GLN A 24 6.16 4.80 -4.12
CA GLN A 24 6.43 4.45 -5.52
C GLN A 24 7.59 3.46 -5.64
N GLU A 25 8.64 3.65 -4.84
CA GLU A 25 9.76 2.71 -4.77
C GLU A 25 9.31 1.36 -4.24
N ALA A 26 8.57 1.34 -3.12
CA ALA A 26 8.05 0.10 -2.52
C ALA A 26 7.22 -0.72 -3.53
N PHE A 27 6.42 -0.06 -4.38
CA PHE A 27 5.64 -0.74 -5.42
C PHE A 27 6.44 -1.44 -6.53
N LYS A 28 7.76 -1.26 -6.59
CA LYS A 28 8.62 -2.07 -7.47
C LYS A 28 8.87 -3.46 -6.90
N HIS A 29 8.64 -3.62 -5.60
CA HIS A 29 8.86 -4.85 -4.88
C HIS A 29 7.57 -5.66 -4.70
N PRO A 30 7.57 -6.97 -5.02
CA PRO A 30 6.37 -7.81 -4.95
C PRO A 30 5.83 -7.97 -3.52
N GLU A 31 6.67 -7.89 -2.49
CA GLU A 31 6.27 -8.00 -1.08
C GLU A 31 5.39 -6.85 -0.58
N THR A 32 5.34 -5.73 -1.31
CA THR A 32 4.50 -4.58 -0.95
C THR A 32 3.02 -4.94 -0.89
N ILE A 33 2.54 -5.81 -1.79
CA ILE A 33 1.13 -6.23 -1.79
C ILE A 33 0.76 -6.98 -0.51
N PRO A 34 1.42 -8.09 -0.13
CA PRO A 34 1.12 -8.78 1.12
C PRO A 34 1.32 -7.90 2.37
N GLN A 35 2.29 -6.99 2.38
CA GLN A 35 2.44 -6.01 3.48
C GLN A 35 1.22 -5.09 3.60
N LEU A 36 0.66 -4.62 2.48
CA LEU A 36 -0.55 -3.80 2.50
C LEU A 36 -1.80 -4.61 2.91
N CYS A 37 -1.89 -5.88 2.50
CA CYS A 37 -2.95 -6.79 2.95
C CYS A 37 -2.92 -6.97 4.47
N GLU A 38 -1.74 -7.27 5.01
CA GLU A 38 -1.51 -7.41 6.46
C GLU A 38 -1.94 -6.14 7.21
N ILE A 39 -1.47 -4.96 6.78
CA ILE A 39 -1.84 -3.69 7.41
C ILE A 39 -3.36 -3.45 7.37
N THR A 40 -4.02 -3.84 6.28
CA THR A 40 -5.47 -3.66 6.12
C THR A 40 -6.26 -4.42 7.19
N VAL A 41 -5.76 -5.57 7.65
CA VAL A 41 -6.43 -6.42 8.64
C VAL A 41 -5.92 -6.23 10.07
N SER A 42 -4.64 -5.91 10.27
CA SER A 42 -4.00 -5.93 11.59
C SER A 42 -3.64 -4.55 12.18
N SER A 43 -3.61 -3.47 11.38
CA SER A 43 -3.26 -2.14 11.91
C SER A 43 -4.29 -1.66 12.93
N LYS A 44 -3.83 -1.10 14.06
CA LYS A 44 -4.70 -0.58 15.13
C LYS A 44 -5.43 0.69 14.70
N GLU A 45 -4.78 1.51 13.87
CA GLU A 45 -5.29 2.79 13.40
C GLU A 45 -6.27 2.60 12.23
N ALA A 46 -7.54 3.00 12.43
CA ALA A 46 -8.58 2.81 11.43
C ALA A 46 -8.29 3.52 10.11
N GLN A 47 -7.72 4.73 10.17
CA GLN A 47 -7.34 5.49 8.97
C GLN A 47 -6.24 4.80 8.17
N ILE A 48 -5.26 4.18 8.84
CA ILE A 48 -4.19 3.43 8.19
C ILE A 48 -4.75 2.19 7.50
N ARG A 49 -5.63 1.42 8.17
CA ARG A 49 -6.31 0.25 7.56
C ARG A 49 -7.06 0.65 6.28
N GLN A 50 -7.89 1.70 6.38
CA GLN A 50 -8.70 2.19 5.27
C GLN A 50 -7.84 2.69 4.12
N TYR A 51 -6.79 3.45 4.41
CA TYR A 51 -5.90 3.97 3.37
C TYR A 51 -5.11 2.86 2.70
N SER A 52 -4.67 1.84 3.45
CA SER A 52 -4.05 0.63 2.88
C SER A 52 -4.96 -0.06 1.88
N ALA A 53 -6.25 -0.25 2.21
CA ALA A 53 -7.25 -0.81 1.31
C ALA A 53 -7.44 0.03 0.03
N VAL A 54 -7.40 1.37 0.14
CA VAL A 54 -7.46 2.26 -1.02
C VAL A 54 -6.23 2.10 -1.92
N LEU A 55 -5.03 1.98 -1.34
CA LEU A 55 -3.79 1.75 -2.09
C LEU A 55 -3.83 0.40 -2.83
N LEU A 56 -4.29 -0.67 -2.18
CA LEU A 56 -4.50 -1.97 -2.79
C LEU A 56 -5.47 -1.87 -3.97
N ARG A 57 -6.65 -1.27 -3.78
CA ARG A 57 -7.64 -1.08 -4.85
C ARG A 57 -7.06 -0.32 -6.04
N LYS A 58 -6.35 0.77 -5.81
CA LYS A 58 -5.71 1.59 -6.87
C LYS A 58 -4.62 0.80 -7.61
N ARG A 59 -3.84 0.00 -6.88
CA ARG A 59 -2.73 -0.77 -7.45
C ARG A 59 -3.23 -1.96 -8.26
N LEU A 60 -4.07 -2.80 -7.66
CA LEU A 60 -4.55 -4.07 -8.22
C LEU A 60 -5.69 -3.90 -9.22
N GLY A 61 -6.42 -2.77 -9.19
CA GLY A 61 -7.43 -2.44 -10.19
C GLY A 61 -6.89 -2.28 -11.62
N LYS A 62 -5.57 -2.23 -11.81
CA LYS A 62 -4.93 -2.26 -13.13
C LYS A 62 -4.51 -3.69 -13.47
N LEU A 63 -5.07 -4.26 -14.55
CA LEU A 63 -4.83 -5.66 -14.95
C LEU A 63 -3.33 -6.04 -15.00
N ARG A 64 -2.48 -5.17 -15.55
CA ARG A 64 -1.03 -5.40 -15.60
C ARG A 64 -0.39 -5.58 -14.23
N ASN A 65 -0.88 -4.86 -13.21
CA ASN A 65 -0.36 -4.94 -11.85
C ASN A 65 -0.93 -6.17 -11.13
N TRP A 66 -2.18 -6.53 -11.41
CA TRP A 66 -2.79 -7.77 -10.92
C TRP A 66 -2.02 -9.01 -11.41
N GLN A 67 -1.65 -9.04 -12.70
CA GLN A 67 -0.86 -10.13 -13.29
C GLN A 67 0.55 -10.27 -12.70
N MET A 68 1.08 -9.24 -12.04
CA MET A 68 2.38 -9.31 -11.34
C MET A 68 2.29 -9.93 -9.95
N VAL A 69 1.07 -10.09 -9.40
CA VAL A 69 0.87 -10.78 -8.13
C VAL A 69 1.06 -12.29 -8.36
N PRO A 70 1.89 -12.98 -7.56
CA PRO A 70 2.04 -14.44 -7.63
C PRO A 70 0.68 -15.15 -7.63
N PRO A 71 0.48 -16.22 -8.44
CA PRO A 71 -0.80 -16.92 -8.50
C PRO A 71 -1.32 -17.41 -7.15
N GLU A 72 -0.42 -17.85 -6.26
CA GLU A 72 -0.75 -18.26 -4.89
C GLU A 72 -1.42 -17.15 -4.08
N GLN A 73 -1.07 -15.89 -4.34
CA GLN A 73 -1.62 -14.71 -3.66
C GLN A 73 -2.85 -14.15 -4.37
N GLN A 74 -3.12 -14.54 -5.62
CA GLN A 74 -4.34 -14.13 -6.34
C GLN A 74 -5.58 -14.92 -5.89
N ALA A 75 -5.39 -16.13 -5.36
CA ALA A 75 -6.46 -17.03 -4.94
C ALA A 75 -6.84 -16.91 -3.44
N MET A 76 -6.15 -16.04 -2.69
CA MET A 76 -6.42 -15.76 -1.28
C MET A 76 -7.68 -14.92 -1.07
#